data_AF-A0A8J3GD23-F1
#
_entry.id   AF-A0A8J3GD23-F1
#
_cell.length_a   1.000
_cell.length_b   1.000
_cell.length_c   1.000
_cell.angle_alpha   90.00
_cell.angle_beta   90.00
_cell.angle_gamma   90.00
#
_symmetry.space_group_name_H-M   'P 1'
#
loop_
_entity.id
_entity.type
_entity.pdbx_description
1 polymer ?
#
loop_
_entity_poly.entity_id
_entity_poly.type
_entity_poly.pdbx_seq_one_letter_code
_entity_poly.pdbx_strand_id
1 'polypeptide(L)'
;MKVTKTLLLIALTVSLVSCDENSVRDEDIDLMAELECQARQLKEQRFQVANELRLRGDSLMKANIPLTEAQKAEEDSLKQTLTEQTGLLATRLTFVMDSLFDAHYKSIEQREAFDVAVAKKLDEICK
;
A
#
# COMPACT_ATOMS: atom_id res chain seq x y z
N MET A 1 -31.08 43.69 -50.17
CA MET A 1 -31.35 43.35 -48.76
C MET A 1 -32.44 42.31 -48.70
N LYS A 2 -32.12 41.08 -48.25
CA LYS A 2 -33.10 40.04 -47.91
C LYS A 2 -32.70 39.48 -46.55
N VAL A 3 -33.49 39.83 -45.54
CA VAL A 3 -33.43 39.28 -44.18
C VAL A 3 -34.45 38.17 -44.13
N THR A 4 -34.04 36.93 -43.81
CA THR A 4 -34.99 35.89 -43.42
C THR A 4 -34.33 34.81 -42.56
N LYS A 5 -34.73 34.84 -41.27
CA LYS A 5 -35.08 33.72 -40.37
C LYS A 5 -33.99 32.76 -39.89
N THR A 6 -33.59 33.03 -38.65
CA THR A 6 -33.26 32.08 -37.58
C THR A 6 -34.15 30.84 -37.58
N LEU A 7 -33.54 29.65 -37.48
CA LEU A 7 -34.14 28.51 -36.78
C LEU A 7 -33.08 27.84 -35.91
N LEU A 8 -33.44 27.76 -34.64
CA LEU A 8 -32.77 27.18 -33.48
C LEU A 8 -33.06 25.65 -33.45
N LEU A 9 -32.37 24.93 -32.53
CA LEU A 9 -32.72 23.60 -31.96
C LEU A 9 -32.21 22.38 -32.76
N ILE A 10 -31.58 21.34 -32.20
CA ILE A 10 -31.37 20.89 -30.81
C ILE A 10 -30.11 20.04 -30.78
N ALA A 11 -29.37 20.16 -29.68
CA ALA A 11 -28.33 19.27 -29.24
C ALA A 11 -28.81 17.80 -29.18
N LEU A 12 -28.12 16.92 -29.89
CA LEU A 12 -27.99 15.53 -29.48
C LEU A 12 -26.50 15.24 -29.29
N THR A 13 -25.91 15.95 -28.32
CA THR A 13 -24.73 15.43 -27.62
C THR A 13 -25.22 14.16 -26.93
N VAL A 14 -25.11 13.03 -27.63
CA VAL A 14 -25.05 11.72 -27.01
C VAL A 14 -23.79 11.76 -26.17
N SER A 15 -23.94 12.27 -24.94
CA SER A 15 -23.03 11.98 -23.86
C SER A 15 -23.10 10.47 -23.72
N LEU A 16 -22.14 9.80 -24.35
CA LEU A 16 -21.73 8.46 -23.98
C LEU A 16 -21.36 8.57 -22.50
N VAL A 17 -22.34 8.31 -21.64
CA VAL A 17 -22.09 7.76 -20.32
C VAL A 17 -21.55 6.38 -20.62
N SER A 18 -20.27 6.33 -20.99
CA SER A 18 -19.49 5.12 -20.87
C SER A 18 -19.49 4.82 -19.39
N CYS A 19 -20.37 3.91 -18.97
CA CYS A 19 -20.12 3.15 -17.76
C CYS A 19 -18.76 2.49 -18.01
N ASP A 20 -17.71 3.04 -17.40
CA ASP A 20 -16.37 2.49 -17.48
C ASP A 20 -16.39 1.22 -16.63
N GLU A 21 -16.81 0.10 -17.25
CA GLU A 21 -16.94 -1.21 -16.61
C GLU A 21 -15.57 -1.77 -16.14
N ASN A 22 -14.48 -1.06 -16.48
CA ASN A 22 -13.11 -1.34 -16.12
C ASN A 22 -12.46 -0.27 -15.22
N SER A 23 -13.21 0.72 -14.72
CA SER A 23 -12.60 1.72 -13.84
C SER A 23 -12.28 1.10 -12.48
N VAL A 24 -10.99 0.97 -12.20
CA VAL A 24 -10.49 0.63 -10.87
C VAL A 24 -10.96 1.68 -9.87
N ARG A 25 -11.41 1.26 -8.68
CA ARG A 25 -11.96 2.18 -7.69
C ARG A 25 -10.85 2.86 -6.91
N ASP A 26 -10.87 4.19 -6.87
CA ASP A 26 -9.87 4.99 -6.15
C ASP A 26 -9.77 4.61 -4.67
N GLU A 27 -10.90 4.29 -4.01
CA GLU A 27 -10.88 3.90 -2.59
C GLU A 27 -10.13 2.59 -2.35
N ASP A 28 -10.28 1.62 -3.26
CA ASP A 28 -9.61 0.33 -3.17
C ASP A 28 -8.10 0.49 -3.42
N ILE A 29 -7.74 1.35 -4.39
CA ILE A 29 -6.35 1.70 -4.71
C ILE A 29 -5.67 2.36 -3.50
N ASP A 30 -6.32 3.37 -2.92
CA ASP A 30 -5.79 4.11 -1.78
C ASP A 30 -5.60 3.19 -0.57
N LEU A 31 -6.56 2.30 -0.30
CA LEU A 31 -6.48 1.34 0.79
C LEU A 31 -5.29 0.38 0.60
N MET A 32 -5.14 -0.23 -0.58
CA MET A 32 -4.06 -1.18 -0.81
C MET A 32 -2.69 -0.50 -0.86
N ALA A 33 -2.59 0.66 -1.48
CA ALA A 33 -1.34 1.43 -1.50
C ALA A 33 -0.90 1.82 -0.07
N GLU A 34 -1.83 2.24 0.79
CA GLU A 34 -1.52 2.57 2.19
C GLU A 34 -1.01 1.35 2.97
N LEU A 35 -1.66 0.19 2.81
CA LEU A 35 -1.24 -1.06 3.46
C LEU A 35 0.13 -1.53 2.98
N GLU A 36 0.39 -1.45 1.67
CA GLU A 36 1.71 -1.76 1.11
C GLU A 36 2.77 -0.77 1.58
N CYS A 37 2.43 0.50 1.73
CA CYS A 37 3.36 1.49 2.26
C CYS A 37 3.73 1.20 3.72
N GLN A 38 2.74 0.86 4.56
CA GLN A 38 2.99 0.41 5.92
C GLN A 38 3.92 -0.81 5.95
N ALA A 39 3.79 -1.72 4.98
CA ALA A 39 4.66 -2.90 4.89
C ALA A 39 6.09 -2.52 4.50
N ARG A 40 6.27 -1.57 3.57
CA ARG A 40 7.60 -1.03 3.21
C ARG A 40 8.26 -0.35 4.41
N GLN A 41 7.52 0.50 5.12
CA GLN A 41 8.02 1.21 6.32
C GLN A 41 8.41 0.23 7.43
N LEU A 42 7.57 -0.77 7.71
CA LEU A 42 7.87 -1.77 8.75
C LEU A 42 9.08 -2.64 8.37
N LYS A 43 9.24 -2.96 7.08
CA LYS A 43 10.45 -3.65 6.57
C LYS A 43 11.70 -2.82 6.82
N GLU A 44 11.66 -1.53 6.52
CA GLU A 44 12.77 -0.61 6.76
C GLU A 44 13.10 -0.48 8.24
N GLN A 45 12.09 -0.29 9.09
CA GLN A 45 12.27 -0.23 10.55
C GLN A 45 12.93 -1.51 11.08
N ARG A 46 12.49 -2.68 10.63
CA ARG A 46 13.10 -3.96 11.01
C ARG A 46 14.56 -4.05 10.58
N PHE A 47 14.89 -3.56 9.39
CA PHE A 47 16.26 -3.53 8.89
C PHE A 47 17.15 -2.60 9.73
N GLN A 48 16.66 -1.39 10.04
CA GLN A 48 17.35 -0.43 10.89
C GLN A 48 17.62 -1.00 12.28
N VAL A 49 16.59 -1.54 12.94
CA VAL A 49 16.72 -2.18 14.25
C VAL A 49 17.71 -3.34 14.20
N ALA A 50 17.62 -4.23 13.21
CA ALA A 50 18.56 -5.34 13.08
C ALA A 50 20.01 -4.85 12.94
N ASN A 51 20.23 -3.76 12.20
CA ASN A 51 21.55 -3.17 12.03
C ASN A 51 22.06 -2.52 13.32
N GLU A 52 21.21 -1.79 14.05
CA GLU A 52 21.55 -1.20 15.35
C GLU A 52 21.93 -2.26 16.39
N LEU A 53 21.12 -3.32 16.50
CA LEU A 53 21.38 -4.44 17.40
C LEU A 53 22.71 -5.12 17.06
N ARG A 54 22.97 -5.34 15.77
CA ARG A 54 24.24 -5.92 15.30
C ARG A 54 25.42 -5.01 15.63
N LEU A 55 25.35 -3.71 15.32
CA LEU A 55 26.42 -2.75 15.58
C LEU A 55 26.74 -2.64 17.09
N ARG A 56 25.69 -2.65 17.92
CA ARG A 56 25.84 -2.71 19.39
C ARG A 56 26.49 -4.01 19.82
N GLY A 57 26.02 -5.15 19.31
CA GLY A 57 26.58 -6.48 19.59
C GLY A 57 28.07 -6.57 19.23
N ASP A 58 28.45 -6.09 18.04
CA ASP A 58 29.84 -6.05 17.59
C ASP A 58 30.72 -5.18 18.50
N SER A 59 30.19 -4.04 18.96
CA SER A 59 30.90 -3.12 19.86
C SER A 59 31.11 -3.73 21.26
N LEU A 60 30.07 -4.35 21.82
CA LEU A 60 30.11 -5.03 23.11
C LEU A 60 31.05 -6.24 23.08
N MET A 61 30.99 -7.03 22.02
CA MET A 61 31.89 -8.18 21.81
C MET A 61 33.35 -7.75 21.76
N LYS A 62 33.69 -6.66 21.04
CA LYS A 62 35.05 -6.09 21.01
C LYS A 62 35.54 -5.66 22.38
N ALA A 63 34.65 -5.17 23.24
CA ALA A 63 34.96 -4.76 24.61
C ALA A 63 34.95 -5.93 25.62
N ASN A 64 34.59 -7.15 25.19
CA ASN A 64 34.35 -8.30 26.06
C ASN A 64 33.30 -8.03 27.15
N ILE A 65 32.30 -7.22 26.84
CA ILE A 65 31.20 -6.83 27.73
C ILE A 65 29.94 -7.58 27.28
N PRO A 66 29.29 -8.40 28.14
CA PRO A 66 28.01 -9.00 27.81
C PRO A 66 26.87 -7.96 27.91
N LEU A 67 25.78 -8.20 27.19
CA LEU A 67 24.52 -7.49 27.43
C LEU A 67 24.03 -7.79 28.85
N THR A 68 23.50 -6.77 29.52
CA THR A 68 22.76 -6.95 30.77
C THR A 68 21.43 -7.65 30.51
N GLU A 69 20.86 -8.31 31.53
CA GLU A 69 19.55 -8.98 31.40
C GLU A 69 18.43 -8.01 31.00
N ALA A 70 18.47 -6.77 31.50
CA ALA A 70 17.51 -5.74 31.11
C ALA A 70 17.61 -5.40 29.61
N GLN A 71 18.83 -5.28 29.08
CA GLN A 71 19.03 -5.02 27.65
C GLN A 71 18.60 -6.20 26.77
N LYS A 72 18.83 -7.44 27.21
CA LYS A 72 18.34 -8.63 26.50
C LYS A 72 16.81 -8.65 26.44
N ALA A 73 16.15 -8.42 27.58
CA ALA A 73 14.70 -8.37 27.65
C ALA A 73 14.11 -7.25 26.76
N GLU A 74 14.78 -6.09 26.70
CA GLU A 74 14.41 -5.00 25.79
C GLU A 74 14.53 -5.42 24.32
N GLU A 75 15.65 -6.05 23.92
CA GLU A 75 15.82 -6.56 22.56
C GLU A 75 14.76 -7.59 22.18
N ASP A 76 14.47 -8.52 23.06
CA ASP A 76 13.53 -9.61 22.79
C ASP A 76 12.10 -9.08 22.70
N SER A 77 11.73 -8.12 23.56
CA SER A 77 10.45 -7.40 23.49
C SER A 77 10.30 -6.64 22.17
N LEU A 78 11.35 -5.96 21.73
CA LEU A 78 11.35 -5.23 20.46
C LEU A 78 11.21 -6.19 19.26
N LYS A 79 11.96 -7.29 19.24
CA LYS A 79 11.87 -8.33 18.20
C LYS A 79 10.47 -8.93 18.14
N GLN A 80 9.87 -9.22 19.29
CA GLN A 80 8.52 -9.76 19.39
C GLN A 80 7.51 -8.76 18.82
N THR A 81 7.56 -7.50 19.25
CA THR A 81 6.64 -6.45 18.78
C THR A 81 6.70 -6.29 17.26
N LEU A 82 7.90 -6.23 16.67
CA LEU A 82 8.06 -6.11 15.22
C LEU A 82 7.57 -7.36 14.47
N THR A 83 7.72 -8.54 15.08
CA THR A 83 7.21 -9.80 14.51
C THR A 83 5.68 -9.81 14.50
N GLU A 84 5.05 -9.43 15.62
CA GLU A 84 3.60 -9.35 15.74
C GLU A 84 3.01 -8.32 14.77
N GLN A 85 3.59 -7.12 14.71
CA GLN A 85 3.18 -6.09 13.75
C GLN A 85 3.30 -6.57 12.30
N THR A 86 4.37 -7.28 11.96
CA THR A 86 4.54 -7.84 10.60
C THR A 86 3.45 -8.87 10.32
N GLY A 87 3.18 -9.78 11.25
CA GLY A 87 2.15 -10.82 11.09
C GLY A 87 0.74 -10.24 10.95
N LEU A 88 0.40 -9.24 11.76
CA LEU A 88 -0.88 -8.53 11.69
C LEU A 88 -1.06 -7.82 10.35
N LEU A 89 -0.03 -7.11 9.89
CA LEU A 89 -0.09 -6.38 8.63
C LEU A 89 -0.17 -7.34 7.43
N ALA A 90 0.60 -8.43 7.43
CA ALA A 90 0.53 -9.44 6.38
C ALA A 90 -0.88 -10.08 6.31
N THR A 91 -1.46 -10.40 7.48
CA THR A 91 -2.83 -10.93 7.56
C THR A 91 -3.84 -9.94 6.97
N ARG A 92 -3.70 -8.65 7.30
CA ARG A 92 -4.59 -7.60 6.81
C ARG A 92 -4.46 -7.40 5.30
N LEU A 93 -3.23 -7.36 4.78
CA LEU A 93 -2.96 -7.25 3.33
C LEU A 93 -3.62 -8.40 2.56
N THR A 94 -3.38 -9.65 2.97
CA THR A 94 -3.98 -10.82 2.32
C THR A 94 -5.50 -10.77 2.37
N PHE A 95 -6.08 -10.47 3.55
CA PHE A 95 -7.53 -10.41 3.69
C PHE A 95 -8.16 -9.34 2.81
N VAL A 96 -7.57 -8.13 2.77
CA VAL A 96 -8.09 -7.04 1.93
C VAL A 96 -7.96 -7.40 0.46
N MET A 97 -6.81 -7.90 0.01
CA MET A 97 -6.60 -8.30 -1.38
C MET A 97 -7.59 -9.39 -1.81
N ASP A 98 -7.75 -10.44 -1.00
CA ASP A 98 -8.72 -11.52 -1.27
C ASP A 98 -10.15 -10.99 -1.32
N SER A 99 -10.53 -10.11 -0.38
CA SER A 99 -11.86 -9.50 -0.34
C SER A 99 -12.12 -8.59 -1.55
N LEU A 100 -11.14 -7.82 -2.01
CA LEU A 100 -11.27 -6.95 -3.18
C LEU A 100 -11.39 -7.78 -4.46
N PHE A 101 -10.61 -8.86 -4.57
CA PHE A 101 -10.65 -9.75 -5.73
C PHE A 101 -11.92 -10.61 -5.76
N ASP A 102 -12.51 -10.90 -4.60
CA ASP A 102 -13.82 -11.54 -4.52
C ASP A 102 -15.00 -10.55 -4.63
N ALA A 103 -14.84 -9.27 -4.35
CA ALA A 103 -15.95 -8.32 -4.46
C ALA A 103 -15.98 -7.61 -5.81
N HIS A 104 -14.84 -7.09 -6.27
CA HIS A 104 -14.77 -6.07 -7.33
C HIS A 104 -13.93 -6.50 -8.55
N TYR A 105 -12.83 -7.24 -8.36
CA TYR A 105 -11.85 -7.52 -9.43
C TYR A 105 -11.83 -9.02 -9.80
N LYS A 106 -12.79 -9.43 -10.63
CA LYS A 106 -13.05 -10.85 -10.94
C LYS A 106 -12.20 -11.40 -12.07
N SER A 107 -11.89 -10.58 -13.07
CA SER A 107 -11.06 -11.00 -14.19
C SER A 107 -9.57 -10.74 -13.94
N ILE A 108 -8.72 -11.37 -14.75
CA ILE A 108 -7.27 -11.15 -14.68
C ILE A 108 -6.95 -9.70 -15.07
N GLU A 109 -7.59 -9.18 -16.11
CA GLU A 109 -7.38 -7.83 -16.64
C GLU A 109 -7.74 -6.76 -15.60
N GLN A 110 -8.82 -6.98 -14.85
CA GLN A 110 -9.22 -6.08 -13.76
C GLN A 110 -8.21 -6.07 -12.61
N ARG A 111 -7.64 -7.23 -12.28
CA ARG A 111 -6.61 -7.35 -11.24
C ARG A 111 -5.29 -6.73 -11.68
N GLU A 112 -4.87 -6.96 -12.92
CA GLU A 112 -3.68 -6.32 -13.48
C GLU A 112 -3.82 -4.79 -13.53
N ALA A 113 -4.99 -4.28 -13.93
CA ALA A 113 -5.27 -2.85 -13.91
C ALA A 113 -5.23 -2.29 -12.47
N PHE A 114 -5.78 -3.03 -11.51
CA PHE A 114 -5.73 -2.69 -10.09
C PHE A 114 -4.28 -2.65 -9.57
N ASP A 115 -3.48 -3.68 -9.83
CA ASP A 115 -2.10 -3.78 -9.39
C ASP A 115 -1.24 -2.64 -9.96
N VAL A 116 -1.44 -2.28 -11.24
CA VAL A 116 -0.76 -1.14 -11.87
C VAL A 116 -1.16 0.18 -11.20
N ALA A 117 -2.45 0.36 -10.90
CA ALA A 117 -2.94 1.57 -10.24
C ALA A 117 -2.42 1.69 -8.80
N VAL A 118 -2.42 0.60 -8.04
CA VAL A 118 -1.83 0.51 -6.70
C VAL A 118 -0.35 0.82 -6.74
N ALA A 119 0.42 0.23 -7.66
CA ALA A 119 1.85 0.48 -7.78
C ALA A 119 2.15 1.96 -8.04
N LYS A 120 1.39 2.60 -8.93
CA LYS A 120 1.53 4.04 -9.19
C LYS A 120 1.23 4.86 -7.94
N LYS A 121 0.10 4.59 -7.27
CA LYS A 121 -0.27 5.32 -6.06
C LYS A 121 0.74 5.13 -4.92
N LEU A 122 1.26 3.91 -4.81
CA LEU A 122 2.27 3.55 -3.82
C LEU A 122 3.56 4.37 -3.99
N ASP A 123 4.02 4.59 -5.22
CA ASP A 123 5.18 5.46 -5.49
C ASP A 123 4.91 6.94 -5.17
N GLU A 124 3.65 7.38 -5.20
CA GLU A 124 3.25 8.73 -4.82
C GLU A 124 3.29 8.93 -3.29
N ILE A 125 2.76 7.96 -2.54
CA ILE A 125 2.56 8.08 -1.08
C ILE A 125 3.71 7.50 -0.24
N CYS A 126 4.50 6.59 -0.82
CA CYS A 126 5.54 5.86 -0.10
C CYS A 126 6.93 6.13 -0.70
N LYS A 127 7.60 7.16 -0.17
CA LYS A 127 8.96 7.55 -0.54
C LYS A 127 9.99 7.05 0.47
#